data_AF-A0A6V7J6Z4-F1
#
_entry.id   AF-A0A6V7J6Z4-F1
#
_cell.length_a   1.000
_cell.length_b   1.000
_cell.length_c   1.000
_cell.angle_alpha   90.00
_cell.angle_beta   90.00
_cell.angle_gamma   90.00
#
_symmetry.space_group_name_H-M   'P 1'
#
loop_
_entity.id
_entity.type
_entity.pdbx_description
1 polymer ?
#
loop_
_entity_poly.entity_id
_entity_poly.type
_entity_poly.pdbx_seq_one_letter_code
_entity_poly.pdbx_strand_id
1 'polypeptide(L)'
;MANVKIVTCLFILLTVIVLTLSQTTREPRSGIYQIHGHEKTGLERYLTAEEKAALEKRIMALLGIPEKPAEQKPRIKRSASQFLLGVYNDVQTNTWGSSNEFKLSKHNIQSIDRSDVIISFMAQQPHQGQGGKPDK
;
A
#
# COMPACT_ATOMS: atom_id res chain seq x y z
N MET A 1 -53.71 -17.58 9.04
CA MET A 1 -53.01 -16.28 9.21
C MET A 1 -51.53 -16.40 9.61
N ALA A 2 -51.12 -17.41 10.40
CA ALA A 2 -49.71 -17.58 10.82
C ALA A 2 -48.74 -17.87 9.65
N ASN A 3 -49.14 -18.72 8.70
CA ASN A 3 -48.29 -19.12 7.57
C ASN A 3 -47.95 -17.96 6.63
N VAL A 4 -48.88 -17.01 6.46
CA VAL A 4 -48.66 -15.81 5.64
C VAL A 4 -47.60 -14.90 6.27
N LYS A 5 -47.64 -14.73 7.60
CA LYS A 5 -46.66 -13.93 8.34
C LYS A 5 -45.25 -14.54 8.29
N ILE A 6 -45.15 -15.87 8.36
CA ILE A 6 -43.87 -16.59 8.27
C ILE A 6 -43.25 -16.42 6.88
N VAL A 7 -44.05 -16.59 5.82
CA VAL A 7 -43.58 -16.42 4.44
C VAL A 7 -43.12 -14.99 4.18
N THR A 8 -43.86 -13.97 4.66
CA THR A 8 -43.42 -12.58 4.53
C THR A 8 -42.14 -12.29 5.31
N CYS A 9 -41.96 -12.89 6.49
CA CYS A 9 -40.76 -12.70 7.31
C CYS A 9 -39.53 -13.33 6.65
N LEU A 10 -39.66 -14.53 6.08
CA LEU A 10 -38.59 -15.19 5.33
C LEU A 10 -38.21 -14.41 4.07
N PHE A 11 -39.20 -13.84 3.37
CA PHE A 11 -38.93 -13.02 2.18
C PHE A 11 -38.15 -11.75 2.53
N ILE A 12 -38.50 -11.07 3.64
CA ILE A 12 -37.77 -9.90 4.13
C ILE A 12 -36.37 -10.28 4.59
N LEU A 13 -36.20 -11.41 5.27
CA LEU A 13 -34.89 -11.88 5.72
C LEU A 13 -33.98 -12.22 4.53
N LEU A 14 -34.54 -12.87 3.50
CA LEU A 14 -33.82 -13.17 2.26
C LEU A 14 -33.36 -11.89 1.54
N THR A 15 -34.22 -10.88 1.42
CA THR A 15 -33.85 -9.62 0.76
C THR A 15 -32.78 -8.87 1.53
N VAL A 16 -32.82 -8.86 2.86
CA VAL A 16 -31.77 -8.26 3.70
C VAL A 16 -30.43 -8.99 3.54
N ILE A 17 -30.44 -10.33 3.46
CA ILE A 17 -29.22 -11.12 3.24
C ILE A 17 -28.62 -10.81 1.86
N VAL A 18 -29.42 -10.77 0.80
CA VAL A 18 -28.94 -10.43 -0.56
C VAL A 18 -28.37 -9.01 -0.61
N LEU A 19 -28.99 -8.06 0.10
CA LEU A 19 -28.53 -6.67 0.15
C LEU A 19 -27.20 -6.50 0.88
N THR A 20 -26.97 -7.29 1.95
CA THR A 20 -25.73 -7.24 2.73
C THR A 20 -24.57 -7.93 2.01
N LEU A 21 -24.83 -9.03 1.30
CA LEU A 21 -23.81 -9.74 0.49
C LEU A 21 -23.31 -8.91 -0.71
N SER A 22 -24.13 -7.98 -1.21
CA SER A 22 -23.77 -7.14 -2.36
C SER A 22 -22.74 -6.04 -2.04
N GLN A 23 -22.36 -5.84 -0.77
CA GLN A 23 -21.48 -4.74 -0.37
C GLN A 23 -19.97 -5.10 -0.28
N THR A 24 -19.55 -6.32 -0.65
CA THR A 24 -18.21 -6.84 -0.27
C THR A 24 -17.15 -6.92 -1.37
N THR A 25 -17.16 -6.04 -2.37
CA THR A 25 -16.02 -5.92 -3.31
C THR A 25 -15.63 -4.47 -3.51
N ARG A 26 -15.11 -3.83 -2.45
CA ARG A 26 -14.39 -2.56 -2.61
C ARG A 26 -12.98 -2.87 -3.03
N GLU A 27 -12.74 -2.88 -4.34
CA GLU A 27 -11.39 -2.90 -4.88
C GLU A 27 -10.61 -1.66 -4.38
N PRO A 28 -9.32 -1.79 -4.05
CA PRO A 28 -8.48 -0.65 -3.74
C PRO A 28 -8.43 0.27 -4.98
N ARG A 29 -9.00 1.47 -4.81
CA ARG A 29 -9.18 2.46 -5.87
C ARG A 29 -7.87 3.23 -6.09
N SER A 30 -7.23 3.00 -7.23
CA SER A 30 -6.14 3.84 -7.75
C SER A 30 -6.71 4.96 -8.63
N GLY A 31 -6.11 6.14 -8.61
CA GLY A 31 -6.50 7.20 -9.53
C GLY A 31 -5.37 8.17 -9.84
N ILE A 32 -5.69 9.16 -10.69
CA ILE A 32 -4.75 10.14 -11.20
C ILE A 32 -4.74 11.35 -10.25
N TYR A 33 -3.54 11.74 -9.82
CA TYR A 33 -3.34 12.90 -8.95
C TYR A 33 -2.85 14.08 -9.79
N GLN A 34 -3.58 15.19 -9.74
CA GLN A 34 -3.18 16.43 -10.40
C GLN A 34 -2.63 17.40 -9.34
N ILE A 35 -1.42 17.91 -9.61
CA ILE A 35 -0.76 18.90 -8.74
C ILE A 35 -1.26 20.29 -9.16
N HIS A 36 -2.05 20.92 -8.30
CA HIS A 36 -2.49 22.29 -8.48
C HIS A 36 -1.52 23.24 -7.76
N GLY A 37 -0.35 23.47 -8.34
CA GLY A 37 0.64 24.41 -7.79
C GLY A 37 0.92 24.21 -6.28
N HIS A 38 0.91 25.32 -5.51
CA HIS A 38 1.18 25.34 -4.07
C HIS A 38 0.17 24.58 -3.19
N GLU A 39 -0.89 24.00 -3.76
CA GLU A 39 -1.91 23.27 -3.01
C GLU A 39 -2.00 21.79 -3.42
N LYS A 40 -2.15 20.98 -2.37
CA LYS A 40 -2.32 19.53 -2.27
C LYS A 40 -2.73 18.81 -3.56
N THR A 41 -2.06 17.67 -3.82
CA THR A 41 -2.46 16.66 -4.81
C THR A 41 -3.93 16.27 -4.64
N GLY A 42 -4.77 16.67 -5.60
CA GLY A 42 -6.18 16.28 -5.70
C GLY A 42 -6.34 15.06 -6.59
N LEU A 43 -7.22 14.13 -6.20
CA LEU A 43 -7.62 13.00 -7.05
C LEU A 43 -8.58 13.53 -8.13
N GLU A 44 -8.14 13.55 -9.38
CA GLU A 44 -8.96 14.05 -10.50
C GLU A 44 -9.98 12.98 -10.93
N ARG A 45 -9.49 11.76 -11.20
CA ARG A 45 -10.33 10.63 -11.59
C ARG A 45 -9.76 9.29 -11.13
N TYR A 46 -10.65 8.32 -10.99
CA TYR A 46 -10.27 6.92 -10.80
C TYR A 46 -9.80 6.30 -12.12
N LEU A 47 -8.84 5.37 -12.02
CA LEU A 47 -8.39 4.55 -13.15
C LEU A 47 -9.42 3.44 -13.44
N THR A 48 -9.64 3.14 -14.72
CA THR A 48 -10.40 1.93 -15.10
C THR A 48 -9.58 0.68 -14.82
N ALA A 49 -10.23 -0.50 -14.79
CA ALA A 49 -9.55 -1.77 -14.57
C ALA A 49 -8.47 -2.05 -15.64
N GLU A 50 -8.74 -1.67 -16.89
CA GLU A 50 -7.80 -1.80 -18.00
C GLU A 50 -6.62 -0.84 -17.86
N GLU A 51 -6.88 0.43 -17.52
CA GLU A 51 -5.83 1.43 -17.30
C GLU A 51 -4.93 1.04 -16.12
N LYS A 52 -5.52 0.50 -15.06
CA LYS A 52 -4.78 -0.03 -13.90
C LYS A 52 -3.87 -1.18 -14.31
N ALA A 53 -4.36 -2.15 -15.09
CA ALA A 53 -3.56 -3.26 -15.58
C ALA A 53 -2.42 -2.82 -16.52
N ALA A 54 -2.68 -1.83 -17.38
CA ALA A 54 -1.66 -1.26 -18.26
C ALA A 54 -0.58 -0.49 -17.47
N LEU A 55 -1.00 0.29 -16.47
CA LEU A 55 -0.09 1.00 -15.58
C LEU A 55 0.77 0.03 -14.77
N GLU A 56 0.18 -1.04 -14.24
CA GLU A 56 0.91 -2.07 -13.52
C GLU A 56 2.00 -2.71 -14.39
N LYS A 57 1.67 -3.08 -15.64
CA LYS A 57 2.65 -3.58 -16.61
C LYS A 57 3.77 -2.59 -16.87
N ARG A 58 3.44 -1.30 -17.00
CA ARG A 58 4.44 -0.25 -17.20
C ARG A 58 5.35 -0.10 -15.99
N ILE A 59 4.80 -0.12 -14.77
CA ILE A 59 5.58 -0.06 -13.54
C ILE A 59 6.51 -1.27 -13.44
N MET A 60 6.02 -2.47 -13.74
CA MET A 60 6.83 -3.69 -13.75
C MET A 60 7.98 -3.60 -14.76
N ALA A 61 7.71 -3.10 -15.96
CA ALA A 61 8.74 -2.87 -16.97
C ALA A 61 9.79 -1.85 -16.52
N LEU A 62 9.37 -0.77 -15.85
CA LEU A 62 10.28 0.24 -15.29
C LEU A 62 11.16 -0.33 -14.16
N LEU A 63 10.60 -1.21 -13.34
CA LEU A 63 11.32 -1.88 -12.26
C LEU A 63 12.16 -3.08 -12.74
N GLY A 64 12.01 -3.49 -14.01
CA GLY A 64 12.67 -4.69 -14.54
C GLY A 64 12.17 -6.00 -13.92
N ILE A 65 10.95 -6.01 -13.38
CA ILE A 65 10.37 -7.18 -12.71
C ILE A 65 9.44 -7.90 -13.70
N PRO A 66 9.58 -9.23 -13.90
CA PRO A 66 8.80 -9.97 -14.89
C PRO A 66 7.34 -10.23 -14.46
N GLU A 67 7.09 -10.38 -13.16
CA GLU A 67 5.77 -10.68 -12.61
C GLU A 67 5.55 -9.94 -11.28
N LYS A 68 4.30 -9.60 -10.98
CA LYS A 68 3.93 -9.00 -9.71
C LYS A 68 4.37 -9.92 -8.55
N PRO A 69 5.10 -9.42 -7.56
CA PRO A 69 5.39 -10.19 -6.37
C PRO A 69 4.08 -10.67 -5.73
N ALA A 70 4.04 -11.94 -5.31
CA ALA A 70 2.89 -12.47 -4.60
C ALA A 70 2.58 -11.57 -3.40
N GLU A 71 1.29 -11.24 -3.22
CA GLU A 71 0.82 -10.46 -2.08
C GLU A 71 1.05 -11.26 -0.79
N GLN A 72 2.26 -11.17 -0.26
CA GLN A 72 2.57 -11.73 1.04
C GLN A 72 1.78 -10.93 2.07
N LYS A 73 0.99 -11.62 2.90
CA LYS A 73 0.43 -11.01 4.11
C LYS A 73 1.56 -10.25 4.80
N PRO A 74 1.37 -8.97 5.18
CA PRO A 74 2.44 -8.16 5.72
C PRO A 74 3.07 -8.92 6.89
N ARG A 75 4.27 -9.47 6.68
CA ARG A 75 5.03 -10.18 7.72
C ARG A 75 5.36 -9.22 8.87
N ILE A 76 5.32 -7.92 8.57
CA ILE A 76 5.64 -6.81 9.44
C ILE A 76 4.33 -6.05 9.70
N LYS A 77 3.72 -6.20 10.89
CA LYS A 77 2.66 -5.30 11.39
C LYS A 77 3.19 -3.89 11.74
N ARG A 78 4.41 -3.56 11.31
CA ARG A 78 5.13 -2.33 11.68
C ARG A 78 5.18 -1.42 10.45
N SER A 79 5.17 -0.12 10.70
CA SER A 79 5.46 0.88 9.68
C SER A 79 6.85 0.62 9.06
N ALA A 80 7.08 1.14 7.86
CA ALA A 80 8.45 1.25 7.32
C ALA A 80 9.37 1.84 8.39
N SER A 81 10.64 1.43 8.41
CA SER A 81 11.60 1.99 9.36
C SER A 81 11.62 3.51 9.21
N GLN A 82 11.67 4.25 10.34
CA GLN A 82 11.76 5.72 10.33
C GLN A 82 12.92 6.20 9.43
N PHE A 83 13.96 5.37 9.32
CA PHE A 83 15.09 5.56 8.45
C PHE A 83 14.73 5.57 6.95
N LEU A 84 13.99 4.57 6.44
CA LEU A 84 13.55 4.56 5.05
C LEU A 84 12.58 5.71 4.74
N LEU A 85 11.75 6.09 5.74
CA LEU A 85 10.91 7.27 5.63
C LEU A 85 11.73 8.56 5.53
N GLY A 86 12.84 8.66 6.27
CA GLY A 86 13.78 9.78 6.18
C GLY A 86 14.39 9.89 4.79
N VAL A 87 14.91 8.80 4.24
CA VAL A 87 15.46 8.78 2.87
C VAL A 87 14.39 9.14 1.83
N TYR A 88 13.16 8.63 1.97
CA TYR A 88 12.06 8.98 1.08
C TYR A 88 11.76 10.49 1.12
N ASN A 89 11.68 11.07 2.32
CA ASN A 89 11.41 12.51 2.49
C ASN A 89 12.54 13.37 1.93
N ASP A 90 13.80 12.98 2.11
CA ASP A 90 14.96 13.67 1.54
C ASP A 90 14.89 13.69 0.00
N VAL A 91 14.47 12.57 -0.61
CA VAL A 91 14.32 12.52 -2.07
C VAL A 91 13.11 13.34 -2.52
N GLN A 92 12.00 13.25 -1.79
CA GLN A 92 10.77 13.96 -2.13
C GLN A 92 10.96 15.49 -2.07
N THR A 93 11.63 15.99 -1.03
CA THR A 93 11.91 17.43 -0.88
C THR A 93 12.87 17.96 -1.93
N ASN A 94 13.86 17.17 -2.36
CA ASN A 94 14.84 17.57 -3.36
C ASN A 94 14.35 17.44 -4.82
N THR A 95 13.28 16.66 -5.08
CA THR A 95 12.79 16.38 -6.44
C THR A 95 11.60 17.23 -6.86
N TRP A 96 10.89 17.88 -5.94
CA TRP A 96 9.74 18.74 -6.29
C TRP A 96 10.07 20.02 -7.07
N GLY A 97 11.35 20.37 -7.28
CA GLY A 97 11.77 21.52 -8.08
C GLY A 97 12.39 21.20 -9.44
N SER A 98 12.69 19.93 -9.75
CA SER A 98 13.35 19.56 -11.00
C SER A 98 12.73 18.28 -11.53
N SER A 99 11.90 18.42 -12.55
CA SER A 99 11.26 17.31 -13.24
C SER A 99 12.33 16.37 -13.79
N ASN A 100 12.25 15.12 -13.34
CA ASN A 100 12.70 13.91 -14.06
C ASN A 100 14.03 13.24 -13.68
N GLU A 101 14.77 13.68 -12.66
CA GLU A 101 15.89 12.89 -12.13
C GLU A 101 15.67 12.51 -10.66
N PHE A 102 15.42 11.22 -10.42
CA PHE A 102 15.48 10.63 -9.08
C PHE A 102 16.95 10.62 -8.62
N LYS A 103 17.43 11.76 -8.13
CA LYS A 103 18.84 11.96 -7.79
C LYS A 103 19.10 11.52 -6.36
N LEU A 104 19.34 10.22 -6.18
CA LEU A 104 19.84 9.71 -4.90
C LEU A 104 21.25 10.26 -4.65
N SER A 105 21.46 10.93 -3.52
CA SER A 105 22.81 11.30 -3.11
C SER A 105 23.60 10.04 -2.76
N LYS A 106 24.94 10.10 -2.84
CA LYS A 106 25.82 9.01 -2.38
C LYS A 106 25.53 8.62 -0.93
N HIS A 107 25.15 9.59 -0.10
CA HIS A 107 24.71 9.36 1.27
C HIS A 107 23.42 8.51 1.30
N ASN A 108 22.40 8.82 0.49
CA ASN A 108 21.17 8.03 0.44
C ASN A 108 21.42 6.59 -0.03
N ILE A 109 22.31 6.38 -1.01
CA ILE A 109 22.66 5.03 -1.48
C ILE A 109 23.32 4.22 -0.35
N GLN A 110 24.29 4.82 0.34
CA GLN A 110 24.95 4.19 1.49
C GLN A 110 23.97 3.90 2.63
N SER A 111 23.02 4.81 2.85
CA SER A 111 21.95 4.64 3.82
C SER A 111 21.08 3.43 3.48
N ILE A 112 20.65 3.30 2.23
CA ILE A 112 19.84 2.17 1.76
C ILE A 112 20.58 0.84 1.95
N ASP A 113 21.86 0.78 1.55
CA ASP A 113 22.70 -0.42 1.70
C ASP A 113 22.84 -0.87 3.18
N ARG A 114 23.03 0.09 4.10
CA ARG A 114 23.01 -0.19 5.55
C ARG A 114 21.64 -0.62 6.06
N SER A 115 20.56 -0.16 5.43
CA SER A 115 19.20 -0.53 5.83
C SER A 115 18.87 -1.98 5.47
N ASP A 116 19.43 -2.55 4.40
CA ASP A 116 19.23 -3.97 4.04
C ASP A 116 19.76 -4.91 5.14
N VAL A 117 20.87 -4.53 5.78
CA VAL A 117 21.40 -5.20 6.96
C VAL A 117 20.42 -5.08 8.14
N ILE A 118 19.89 -3.90 8.42
CA ILE A 118 18.94 -3.68 9.53
C ILE A 118 17.62 -4.43 9.28
N ILE A 119 17.10 -4.41 8.05
CA ILE A 119 15.84 -5.06 7.66
C ILE A 119 15.99 -6.57 7.73
N SER A 120 17.10 -7.13 7.26
CA SER A 120 17.36 -8.58 7.37
C SER A 120 17.45 -9.04 8.83
N PHE A 121 18.13 -8.28 9.71
CA PHE A 121 18.16 -8.59 11.14
C PHE A 121 16.78 -8.43 11.81
N MET A 122 16.01 -7.40 11.47
CA MET A 122 14.65 -7.21 12.01
C MET A 122 13.66 -8.28 11.53
N ALA A 123 13.80 -8.77 10.30
CA ALA A 123 12.97 -9.86 9.76
C ALA A 123 13.26 -11.21 10.44
N GLN A 124 14.47 -11.40 10.97
CA GLN A 124 14.88 -12.58 11.73
C GLN A 124 14.46 -12.54 13.21
N GLN A 125 13.95 -11.42 13.72
CA GLN A 125 13.50 -11.28 15.12
C GLN A 125 11.98 -11.13 15.24
N PRO A 126 11.22 -12.23 15.17
CA PRO A 126 9.75 -12.17 15.22
C PRO A 126 9.18 -11.72 16.57
N HIS A 127 9.97 -11.63 17.65
CA HIS A 127 9.42 -11.45 19.01
C HIS A 127 10.01 -10.37 19.91
N GLN A 128 11.04 -9.61 19.53
CA GLN A 128 11.65 -8.66 20.50
C GLN A 128 11.99 -7.32 19.87
N GLY A 129 11.06 -6.37 19.98
CA GLY A 129 11.33 -4.94 19.81
C GLY A 129 11.91 -4.30 21.08
N GLN A 130 12.84 -4.98 21.76
CA GLN A 130 13.58 -4.41 22.89
C GLN A 130 15.04 -4.82 22.76
N GLY A 131 15.92 -3.83 22.80
CA GLY A 131 17.36 -4.04 22.92
C GLY A 131 17.63 -5.06 24.01
N GLY A 132 18.48 -6.04 23.67
CA GLY A 132 18.77 -7.18 24.51
C GLY A 132 19.02 -6.76 25.96
N LYS A 133 18.20 -7.27 26.87
CA LYS A 133 18.57 -7.30 28.27
C LYS A 133 19.53 -8.49 28.41
N PRO A 134 20.79 -8.29 28.83
CA PRO A 134 21.68 -9.41 29.07
C PRO A 134 21.14 -10.20 30.27
N ASP A 135 21.03 -11.51 30.08
CA ASP A 135 20.73 -12.44 31.17
C ASP A 135 21.86 -12.37 32.21
N LYS A 136 21.45 -12.30 33.47
CA LYS A 136 22.33 -12.30 34.64
C LYS A 136 22.52 -13.72 35.13
#